data_AF-A1ZXE5-F1
#
_entry.id   AF-A1ZXE5-F1
#
_cell.length_a   1.000
_cell.length_b   1.000
_cell.length_c   1.000
_cell.angle_alpha   90.00
_cell.angle_beta   90.00
_cell.angle_gamma   90.00
#
_symmetry.space_group_name_H-M   'P 1'
#
loop_
_entity.id
_entity.type
_entity.pdbx_description
1 polymer ?
#
loop_
_entity_poly.entity_id
_entity_poly.type
_entity_poly.pdbx_seq_one_letter_code
_entity_poly.pdbx_strand_id
1 'polypeptide(L)'
;MKHIGKILSAAIIVGVVALVIYSLLHWLSTPPGSFIDWAIGIGAAMWLVVIVTVPWNLHFEAKTVLQEARRSKERNIEVDDQELSYARKVERRSLWLAIGLHLVSAIALYALSYFKISIVGYFGAGATLLFTLLRPAIRAYEYISERLSSLRHEVSYPREDVYTLRNDVDVLKVNFQQFKEDNEQYQKSQNQQLTQISALLEALEQALKVLNTDNEQAHKRLSEETRHAVAQLNEDGKFIDNIVEIIRFIKKV
;
A
#
# COMPACT_ATOMS: atom_id res chain seq x y z
N MET A 1 8.47 1.16 24.89
CA MET A 1 7.36 0.74 25.77
C MET A 1 7.11 -0.78 25.78
N LYS A 2 7.07 -1.50 24.65
CA LYS A 2 6.84 -2.97 24.62
C LYS A 2 7.83 -3.81 25.45
N HIS A 3 9.11 -3.44 25.50
CA HIS A 3 10.13 -4.16 26.28
C HIS A 3 10.02 -3.93 27.80
N ILE A 4 9.57 -2.75 28.21
CA ILE A 4 9.36 -2.40 29.63
C ILE A 4 8.19 -3.23 30.20
N GLY A 5 7.11 -3.40 29.43
CA GLY A 5 6.00 -4.27 29.82
C GLY A 5 6.42 -5.74 30.02
N LYS A 6 7.32 -6.26 29.19
CA LYS A 6 7.84 -7.64 29.31
C LYS A 6 8.71 -7.84 30.55
N ILE A 7 9.55 -6.86 30.88
CA ILE A 7 10.40 -6.91 32.07
C ILE A 7 9.53 -6.81 33.33
N LEU A 8 8.53 -5.91 33.33
CA LEU A 8 7.58 -5.78 34.44
C LEU A 8 6.77 -7.07 34.64
N SER A 9 6.27 -7.69 33.56
CA SER A 9 5.59 -8.98 33.66
C SER A 9 6.50 -10.09 34.20
N ALA A 10 7.78 -10.11 33.79
CA ALA A 10 8.74 -11.09 34.30
C ALA A 10 9.00 -10.89 35.80
N ALA A 11 9.15 -9.64 36.25
CA ALA A 11 9.32 -9.31 37.67
C ALA A 11 8.12 -9.76 38.52
N ILE A 12 6.89 -9.53 38.02
CA ILE A 12 5.66 -9.97 38.70
C ILE A 12 5.62 -11.50 38.77
N ILE A 13 5.91 -12.20 37.68
CA ILE A 13 5.92 -13.67 37.65
C ILE A 13 6.95 -14.23 38.64
N VAL A 14 8.17 -13.68 38.65
CA VAL A 14 9.22 -14.11 39.59
C VAL A 14 8.79 -13.87 41.04
N GLY A 15 8.19 -12.71 41.33
CA GLY A 15 7.67 -12.41 42.67
C GLY A 15 6.56 -13.36 43.11
N VAL A 16 5.60 -13.66 42.23
CA VAL A 16 4.52 -14.61 42.52
C VAL A 16 5.06 -16.02 42.75
N VAL A 17 5.98 -16.49 41.90
CA VAL A 17 6.63 -17.80 42.06
C VAL A 17 7.39 -17.87 43.38
N ALA A 18 8.12 -16.81 43.75
CA ALA A 18 8.82 -16.74 45.02
C ALA A 18 7.86 -16.85 46.22
N LEU A 19 6.72 -16.14 46.19
CA LEU A 19 5.69 -16.22 47.23
C LEU A 19 5.05 -17.60 47.34
N VAL A 20 4.80 -18.27 46.20
CA VAL A 20 4.27 -19.64 46.17
C VAL A 20 5.27 -20.62 46.78
N ILE A 21 6.55 -20.53 46.40
CA ILE A 21 7.61 -21.38 46.96
C ILE A 21 7.74 -21.14 48.48
N TYR A 22 7.75 -19.88 48.91
CA TYR A 22 7.81 -19.53 50.34
C TYR A 22 6.63 -20.13 51.12
N SER A 23 5.41 -19.98 50.59
CA SER A 23 4.19 -20.52 51.21
C SER A 23 4.24 -22.05 51.30
N LEU A 24 4.76 -22.72 50.27
CA LEU A 24 4.92 -24.17 50.23
C LEU A 24 5.96 -24.66 51.23
N LEU A 25 7.13 -24.01 51.31
CA LEU A 25 8.18 -24.36 52.29
C LEU A 25 7.68 -24.18 53.73
N HIS A 26 6.92 -23.12 53.97
CA HIS A 26 6.27 -22.87 55.26
C HIS A 26 5.27 -23.97 55.63
N TRP A 27 4.44 -24.40 54.67
CA TRP A 27 3.55 -25.56 54.87
C TRP A 27 4.33 -26.82 55.23
N LEU A 28 5.38 -27.14 54.48
CA LEU A 28 6.21 -28.33 54.73
C LEU A 28 7.09 -28.22 56.00
N SER A 29 6.97 -27.13 56.78
CA SER A 29 7.77 -26.89 57.99
C SER A 29 9.28 -26.93 57.72
N THR A 30 9.68 -26.60 56.48
CA THR A 30 11.08 -26.52 56.07
C THR A 30 11.57 -25.09 56.25
N PRO A 31 12.77 -24.85 56.83
CA PRO A 31 13.28 -23.50 57.00
C PRO A 31 13.41 -22.79 55.63
N PRO A 32 12.66 -21.71 55.35
CA PRO A 32 12.59 -21.13 54.01
C PRO A 32 13.83 -20.30 53.62
N GLY A 33 14.89 -20.31 54.44
CA GLY A 33 16.06 -19.44 54.29
C GLY A 33 15.88 -18.07 54.94
N SER A 34 16.96 -17.29 54.96
CA SER A 34 16.94 -15.92 55.50
C SER A 34 16.34 -14.91 54.51
N PHE A 35 15.96 -13.73 55.00
CA PHE A 35 15.55 -12.63 54.11
C PHE A 35 16.61 -12.30 53.05
N ILE A 36 17.90 -12.40 53.40
CA ILE A 36 19.03 -12.14 52.50
C ILE A 36 19.05 -13.18 51.37
N ASP A 37 18.75 -14.45 51.66
CA ASP A 37 18.67 -15.52 50.64
C ASP A 37 17.57 -15.23 49.60
N TRP A 38 16.41 -14.75 50.05
CA TRP A 38 15.32 -14.37 49.15
C TRP A 38 15.65 -13.13 48.32
N ALA A 39 16.24 -12.10 48.94
CA ALA A 39 16.65 -10.89 48.23
C ALA A 39 17.69 -11.20 47.14
N ILE A 40 18.70 -12.01 47.47
CA ILE A 40 19.72 -12.47 46.52
C ILE A 40 19.10 -13.36 45.45
N GLY A 41 18.23 -14.31 45.82
CA GLY A 41 17.57 -15.22 44.88
C GLY A 41 16.70 -14.48 43.85
N ILE A 42 15.87 -13.55 44.29
CA ILE A 42 15.01 -12.73 43.42
C ILE A 42 15.86 -11.83 42.53
N GLY A 43 16.87 -11.15 43.10
CA GLY A 43 17.81 -10.31 42.35
C GLY A 43 18.57 -11.09 41.28
N ALA A 44 19.11 -12.26 41.65
CA ALA A 44 19.81 -13.16 40.75
C ALA A 44 18.89 -13.70 39.65
N ALA A 45 17.65 -14.06 39.97
CA ALA A 45 16.68 -14.53 38.98
C ALA A 45 16.33 -13.45 37.95
N MET A 46 16.08 -12.21 38.40
CA MET A 46 15.83 -11.09 37.50
C MET A 46 17.04 -10.77 36.62
N TRP A 47 18.23 -10.75 37.22
CA TRP A 47 19.47 -10.57 36.47
C TRP A 47 19.69 -11.68 35.44
N LEU A 48 19.43 -12.93 35.82
CA LEU A 48 19.54 -14.10 34.96
C LEU A 48 18.64 -13.97 33.73
N VAL A 49 17.40 -13.50 33.89
CA VAL A 49 16.50 -13.23 32.74
C VAL A 49 17.14 -12.24 31.77
N VAL A 50 17.75 -11.17 32.25
CA VAL A 50 18.38 -10.16 31.40
C VAL A 50 19.58 -10.74 30.64
N ILE A 51 20.52 -11.37 31.35
CA ILE A 51 21.75 -11.89 30.73
C ILE A 51 21.47 -13.07 29.78
N VAL A 52 20.42 -13.85 30.04
CA VAL A 52 20.01 -14.97 29.18
C VAL A 52 19.25 -14.47 27.95
N THR A 53 18.48 -13.39 28.05
CA THR A 53 17.65 -12.97 26.91
C THR A 53 18.37 -12.00 25.99
N VAL A 54 18.93 -10.92 26.51
CA VAL A 54 19.37 -9.78 25.69
C VAL A 54 20.56 -10.12 24.77
N PRO A 55 21.69 -10.64 25.28
CA PRO A 55 22.87 -10.90 24.46
C PRO A 55 22.62 -11.98 23.41
N TRP A 56 21.94 -13.07 23.79
CA TRP A 56 21.63 -14.17 22.88
C TRP A 56 20.64 -13.77 21.80
N ASN A 57 19.58 -13.00 22.13
CA ASN A 57 18.67 -12.50 21.12
C ASN A 57 19.40 -11.61 20.11
N LEU A 58 20.29 -10.73 20.58
CA LEU A 58 21.06 -9.83 19.71
C LEU A 58 22.01 -10.59 18.77
N HIS A 59 22.65 -11.67 19.26
CA HIS A 59 23.51 -12.52 18.47
C HIS A 59 22.77 -13.19 17.30
N PHE A 60 21.64 -13.86 17.59
CA PHE A 60 20.87 -14.55 16.57
C PHE A 60 20.17 -13.58 15.62
N GLU A 61 19.70 -12.43 16.11
CA GLU A 61 19.12 -11.38 15.26
C GLU A 61 20.15 -10.87 14.23
N ALA A 62 21.36 -10.56 14.69
CA ALA A 62 22.43 -10.13 13.80
C ALA A 62 22.80 -11.22 12.78
N LYS A 63 22.76 -12.50 13.18
CA LYS A 63 22.98 -13.64 12.29
C LYS A 63 21.90 -13.75 11.21
N THR A 64 20.63 -13.52 11.56
CA THR A 64 19.50 -13.46 10.62
C THR A 64 19.69 -12.33 9.61
N VAL A 65 20.00 -11.12 10.07
CA VAL A 65 20.26 -9.95 9.19
C VAL A 65 21.38 -10.23 8.20
N LEU A 66 22.49 -10.81 8.65
CA LEU A 66 23.61 -11.17 7.78
C LEU A 66 23.26 -12.24 6.74
N GLN A 67 22.36 -13.16 7.10
CA GLN A 67 21.90 -14.18 6.16
C GLN A 67 20.94 -13.62 5.11
N GLU A 68 20.01 -12.76 5.51
CA GLU A 68 19.09 -12.13 4.57
C GLU A 68 19.85 -11.22 3.60
N ALA A 69 20.84 -10.48 4.10
CA ALA A 69 21.73 -9.68 3.26
C ALA A 69 22.47 -10.52 2.20
N ARG A 70 22.92 -11.73 2.55
CA ARG A 70 23.55 -12.64 1.56
C ARG A 70 22.55 -13.02 0.46
N ARG A 71 21.32 -13.35 0.83
CA ARG A 71 20.24 -13.69 -0.11
C ARG A 71 19.85 -12.50 -0.98
N SER A 72 19.85 -11.29 -0.44
CA SER A 72 19.65 -10.05 -1.21
C SER A 72 20.77 -9.84 -2.22
N LYS A 73 22.03 -10.04 -1.83
CA LYS A 73 23.17 -9.97 -2.77
C LYS A 73 23.10 -11.03 -3.87
N GLU A 74 22.72 -12.27 -3.54
CA GLU A 74 22.47 -13.34 -4.53
C GLU A 74 21.35 -12.98 -5.53
N ARG A 75 20.45 -12.08 -5.15
CA ARG A 75 19.35 -11.56 -5.98
C ARG A 75 19.68 -10.23 -6.68
N ASN A 76 20.94 -9.81 -6.67
CA ASN A 76 21.39 -8.51 -7.22
C ASN A 76 20.67 -7.30 -6.61
N ILE A 77 20.24 -7.39 -5.35
CA ILE A 77 19.71 -6.27 -4.59
C ILE A 77 20.88 -5.58 -3.90
N GLU A 78 20.99 -4.26 -4.06
CA GLU A 78 22.02 -3.46 -3.41
C GLU A 78 21.83 -3.46 -1.90
N VAL A 79 22.91 -3.72 -1.15
CA VAL A 79 22.93 -3.76 0.31
C VAL A 79 24.15 -2.98 0.77
N ASP A 80 23.96 -2.04 1.70
CA ASP A 80 25.05 -1.23 2.25
C ASP A 80 26.08 -2.08 3.01
N ASP A 81 27.32 -2.09 2.53
CA ASP A 81 28.42 -2.81 3.15
C ASP A 81 28.80 -2.26 4.53
N GLN A 82 28.53 -0.98 4.80
CA GLN A 82 28.76 -0.37 6.11
C GLN A 82 27.82 -0.98 7.16
N GLU A 83 26.53 -1.12 6.85
CA GLU A 83 25.55 -1.76 7.73
C GLU A 83 25.89 -3.25 7.97
N LEU A 84 26.36 -3.96 6.93
CA LEU A 84 26.81 -5.34 7.08
C LEU A 84 28.01 -5.48 8.00
N SER A 85 28.96 -4.53 7.93
CA SER A 85 30.11 -4.52 8.82
C SER A 85 29.70 -4.31 10.28
N TYR A 86 28.68 -3.48 10.52
CA TYR A 86 28.11 -3.27 11.85
C TYR A 86 27.42 -4.53 12.36
N ALA A 87 26.56 -5.14 11.56
CA ALA A 87 25.88 -6.39 11.92
C ALA A 87 26.87 -7.51 12.27
N ARG A 88 27.99 -7.65 11.54
CA ARG A 88 29.07 -8.61 11.88
C ARG A 88 29.73 -8.30 13.22
N LYS A 89 29.99 -7.02 13.52
CA LYS A 89 30.54 -6.62 14.83
C LYS A 89 29.56 -6.96 15.96
N VAL A 90 28.27 -6.70 15.76
CA VAL A 90 27.22 -7.01 16.73
C VAL A 90 27.11 -8.51 16.96
N GLU A 91 27.06 -9.32 15.89
CA GLU A 91 27.02 -10.78 15.96
C GLU A 91 28.18 -11.34 16.80
N ARG A 92 29.42 -10.89 16.55
CA ARG A 92 30.59 -11.37 17.29
C ARG A 92 30.67 -10.87 18.73
N ARG A 93 30.38 -9.58 18.95
CA ARG A 93 30.48 -8.97 20.29
C ARG A 93 29.39 -9.47 21.23
N SER A 94 28.17 -9.65 20.73
CA SER A 94 27.06 -10.17 21.53
C SER A 94 27.30 -11.59 22.04
N LEU A 95 27.99 -12.45 21.26
CA LEU A 95 28.42 -13.77 21.70
C LEU A 95 29.39 -13.69 22.90
N TRP A 96 30.45 -12.89 22.76
CA TRP A 96 31.43 -12.70 23.84
C TRP A 96 30.81 -12.04 25.07
N LEU A 97 29.92 -11.08 24.88
CA LEU A 97 29.15 -10.49 25.96
C LEU A 97 28.29 -11.54 26.66
N ALA A 98 27.57 -12.38 25.91
CA ALA A 98 26.75 -13.44 26.47
C ALA A 98 27.58 -14.37 27.36
N ILE A 99 28.65 -14.94 26.81
CA ILE A 99 29.52 -15.89 27.54
C ILE A 99 30.17 -15.20 28.74
N GLY A 100 30.71 -13.99 28.56
CA GLY A 100 31.36 -13.23 29.62
C GLY A 100 30.42 -12.89 30.77
N LEU A 101 29.21 -12.41 30.47
CA LEU A 101 28.19 -12.09 31.49
C LEU A 101 27.78 -13.32 32.29
N HIS A 102 27.62 -14.48 31.65
CA HIS A 102 27.28 -15.70 32.38
C HIS A 102 28.44 -16.19 33.24
N LEU A 103 29.67 -16.18 32.72
CA LEU A 103 30.83 -16.64 33.48
C LEU A 103 31.09 -15.75 34.70
N VAL A 104 31.06 -14.42 34.52
CA VAL A 104 31.22 -13.46 35.62
C VAL A 104 30.08 -13.60 36.64
N SER A 105 28.84 -13.74 36.18
CA SER A 105 27.69 -13.93 37.09
C SER A 105 27.78 -15.25 37.85
N ALA A 106 28.22 -16.33 37.21
CA ALA A 106 28.41 -17.62 37.87
C ALA A 106 29.51 -17.56 38.93
N ILE A 107 30.64 -16.90 38.64
CA ILE A 107 31.72 -16.68 39.61
C ILE A 107 31.23 -15.82 40.78
N ALA A 108 30.50 -14.73 40.51
CA ALA A 108 29.97 -13.85 41.53
C ALA A 108 28.98 -14.58 42.46
N LEU A 109 28.05 -15.35 41.90
CA LEU A 109 27.08 -16.13 42.68
C LEU A 109 27.77 -17.26 43.47
N TYR A 110 28.75 -17.93 42.88
CA TYR A 110 29.57 -18.93 43.59
C TYR A 110 30.31 -18.30 44.76
N ALA A 111 30.90 -17.11 44.57
CA ALA A 111 31.61 -16.39 45.61
C ALA A 111 30.69 -16.05 46.81
N LEU A 112 29.43 -15.66 46.56
CA LEU A 112 28.46 -15.43 47.64
C LEU A 112 28.27 -16.65 48.54
N SER A 113 28.23 -17.85 47.95
CA SER A 113 28.14 -19.10 48.71
C SER A 113 29.45 -19.49 49.37
N TYR A 114 30.58 -19.29 48.69
CA TYR A 114 31.91 -19.56 49.23
C TYR A 114 32.18 -18.74 50.51
N PHE A 115 31.80 -17.45 50.50
CA PHE A 115 31.90 -16.56 51.67
C PHE A 115 30.75 -16.75 52.68
N LYS A 116 29.90 -17.77 52.52
CA LYS A 116 28.77 -18.10 53.40
C LYS A 116 27.75 -16.96 53.56
N ILE A 117 27.61 -16.10 52.55
CA ILE A 117 26.61 -15.02 52.53
C ILE A 117 25.22 -15.60 52.22
N SER A 118 25.15 -16.49 51.23
CA SER A 118 23.90 -17.15 50.85
C SER A 118 24.14 -18.51 50.21
N ILE A 119 23.36 -19.52 50.61
CA ILE A 119 23.42 -20.86 50.00
C ILE A 119 22.81 -20.88 48.60
N VAL A 120 21.96 -19.91 48.28
CA VAL A 120 21.31 -19.76 46.96
C VAL A 120 22.34 -19.49 45.87
N GLY A 121 23.51 -18.94 46.21
CA GLY A 121 24.59 -18.67 45.27
C GLY A 121 25.09 -19.90 44.50
N TYR A 122 25.17 -21.09 45.11
CA TYR A 122 25.54 -22.33 44.42
C TYR A 122 24.51 -22.72 43.36
N PHE A 123 23.22 -22.67 43.70
CA PHE A 123 22.13 -22.94 42.76
C PHE A 123 22.09 -21.89 41.65
N GLY A 124 22.29 -20.62 41.98
CA GLY A 124 22.36 -19.52 41.02
C GLY A 124 23.54 -19.66 40.05
N ALA A 125 24.71 -20.05 40.53
CA ALA A 125 25.89 -20.31 39.70
C ALA A 125 25.64 -21.48 38.75
N GLY A 126 25.10 -22.60 39.28
CA GLY A 126 24.71 -23.76 38.47
C GLY A 126 23.68 -23.42 37.40
N ALA A 127 22.62 -22.68 37.77
CA ALA A 127 21.61 -22.21 36.84
C ALA A 127 22.21 -21.33 35.74
N THR A 128 23.09 -20.39 36.11
CA THR A 128 23.75 -19.50 35.14
C THR A 128 24.57 -20.29 34.12
N LEU A 129 25.37 -21.26 34.58
CA LEU A 129 26.13 -22.12 33.67
C LEU A 129 25.22 -22.98 32.79
N LEU A 130 24.14 -23.54 33.34
CA LEU A 130 23.17 -24.32 32.59
C LEU A 130 22.49 -23.50 31.49
N PHE A 131 22.03 -22.28 31.82
CA PHE A 131 21.36 -21.40 30.87
C PHE A 131 22.29 -20.81 29.80
N THR A 132 23.61 -20.85 30.04
CA THR A 132 24.62 -20.53 29.02
C THR A 132 24.50 -21.46 27.82
N LEU A 133 24.07 -22.71 28.01
CA LEU A 133 23.91 -23.70 26.92
C LEU A 133 22.45 -23.86 26.49
N LEU A 134 21.52 -23.87 27.44
CA LEU A 134 20.12 -24.16 27.15
C LEU A 134 19.47 -23.07 26.29
N ARG A 135 19.71 -21.79 26.61
CA ARG A 135 19.08 -20.70 25.88
C ARG A 135 19.55 -20.59 24.43
N PRO A 136 20.86 -20.67 24.12
CA PRO A 136 21.33 -20.73 22.73
C PRO A 136 20.75 -21.90 21.96
N ALA A 137 20.61 -23.07 22.60
CA ALA A 137 20.05 -24.24 21.94
C ALA A 137 18.60 -23.99 21.50
N ILE A 138 17.77 -23.41 22.37
CA ILE A 138 16.38 -23.05 22.04
C ILE A 138 16.36 -22.02 20.90
N ARG A 139 17.17 -20.96 21.00
CA ARG A 139 17.26 -19.91 19.98
C ARG A 139 17.79 -20.41 18.64
N ALA A 140 18.74 -21.34 18.65
CA ALA A 140 19.24 -22.00 17.47
C ALA A 140 18.15 -22.85 16.80
N TYR A 141 17.33 -23.56 17.58
CA TYR A 141 16.18 -24.28 17.06
C TYR A 141 15.14 -23.33 16.44
N GLU A 142 14.79 -22.23 17.12
CA GLU A 142 13.89 -21.20 16.59
C GLU A 142 14.41 -20.66 15.25
N TYR A 143 15.69 -20.28 15.21
CA TYR A 143 16.37 -19.80 14.01
C TYR A 143 16.35 -20.83 12.85
N ILE A 144 16.65 -22.10 13.13
CA ILE A 144 16.63 -23.17 12.12
C ILE A 144 15.19 -23.41 11.62
N SER A 145 14.21 -23.42 12.52
CA SER A 145 12.80 -23.61 12.21
C SER A 145 12.26 -22.49 11.31
N GLU A 146 12.53 -21.23 11.66
CA GLU A 146 12.18 -20.08 10.84
C GLU A 146 12.82 -20.16 9.46
N ARG A 147 14.09 -20.56 9.40
CA ARG A 147 14.81 -20.75 8.14
C ARG A 147 14.20 -21.86 7.27
N LEU A 148 13.86 -23.00 7.86
CA LEU A 148 13.19 -24.09 7.17
C LEU A 148 11.82 -23.66 6.64
N SER A 149 11.08 -22.89 7.44
CA SER A 149 9.79 -22.32 7.02
C SER A 149 9.94 -21.36 5.84
N SER A 150 10.94 -20.47 5.87
CA SER A 150 11.22 -19.55 4.76
C SER A 150 11.60 -20.31 3.49
N LEU A 151 12.50 -21.30 3.59
CA LEU A 151 12.87 -22.16 2.47
C LEU A 151 11.67 -22.93 1.94
N ARG A 152 10.82 -23.49 2.82
CA ARG A 152 9.60 -24.18 2.42
C ARG A 152 8.67 -23.25 1.65
N HIS A 153 8.51 -22.00 2.09
CA HIS A 153 7.71 -21.02 1.38
C HIS A 153 8.29 -20.72 -0.02
N GLU A 154 9.62 -20.53 -0.12
CA GLU A 154 10.29 -20.33 -1.40
C GLU A 154 10.18 -21.53 -2.36
N VAL A 155 10.15 -22.75 -1.81
CA VAL A 155 10.03 -23.98 -2.61
C VAL A 155 8.58 -24.27 -2.99
N SER A 156 7.62 -23.97 -2.10
CA SER A 156 6.19 -24.32 -2.30
C SER A 156 5.43 -23.33 -3.18
N TYR A 157 5.94 -22.10 -3.35
CA TYR A 157 5.40 -21.09 -4.27
C TYR A 157 6.41 -20.88 -5.39
N PRO A 158 6.42 -21.73 -6.44
CA PRO A 158 7.49 -21.76 -7.40
C PRO A 158 7.47 -20.52 -8.29
N ARG A 159 8.61 -20.26 -8.92
CA ARG A 159 8.78 -19.25 -9.96
C ARG A 159 7.71 -19.33 -11.05
N GLU A 160 7.11 -20.49 -11.30
CA GLU A 160 5.98 -20.70 -12.23
C GLU A 160 4.85 -19.69 -12.01
N ASP A 161 4.42 -19.47 -10.76
CA ASP A 161 3.30 -18.58 -10.46
C ASP A 161 3.65 -17.12 -10.77
N VAL A 162 4.91 -16.73 -10.52
CA VAL A 162 5.44 -15.40 -10.84
C VAL A 162 5.65 -15.23 -12.35
N TYR A 163 6.10 -16.27 -13.06
CA TYR A 163 6.21 -16.26 -14.51
C TYR A 163 4.84 -16.18 -15.17
N THR A 164 3.86 -16.92 -14.65
CA THR A 164 2.46 -16.88 -15.11
C THR A 164 1.89 -15.48 -14.89
N LEU A 165 2.04 -14.93 -13.68
CA LEU A 165 1.58 -13.56 -13.37
C LEU A 165 2.27 -12.51 -14.25
N ARG A 166 3.57 -12.64 -14.51
CA ARG A 166 4.29 -11.73 -15.41
C ARG A 166 3.74 -11.81 -16.83
N ASN A 167 3.49 -13.03 -17.32
CA ASN A 167 2.91 -13.24 -18.63
C ASN A 167 1.50 -12.63 -18.71
N ASP A 168 0.67 -12.83 -17.68
CA ASP A 168 -0.67 -12.26 -17.59
C ASP A 168 -0.64 -10.72 -17.57
N VAL A 169 0.32 -10.13 -16.85
CA VAL A 169 0.53 -8.67 -16.81
C VAL A 169 0.98 -8.13 -18.17
N ASP A 170 1.87 -8.84 -18.88
CA ASP A 170 2.32 -8.39 -20.20
C ASP A 170 1.20 -8.52 -21.25
N VAL A 171 0.38 -9.58 -21.20
CA VAL A 171 -0.86 -9.70 -21.99
C VAL A 171 -1.83 -8.55 -21.68
N LEU A 172 -2.01 -8.22 -20.39
CA LEU A 172 -2.91 -7.13 -19.97
C LEU A 172 -2.43 -5.77 -20.50
N LYS A 173 -1.12 -5.50 -20.51
CA LYS A 173 -0.56 -4.27 -21.09
C LYS A 173 -0.83 -4.17 -22.58
N VAL A 174 -0.65 -5.26 -23.33
CA VAL A 174 -0.95 -5.29 -24.77
C VAL A 174 -2.43 -5.00 -25.01
N ASN A 175 -3.32 -5.67 -24.28
CA ASN A 175 -4.76 -5.44 -24.38
C ASN A 175 -5.15 -4.00 -24.04
N PHE A 176 -4.52 -3.41 -23.01
CA PHE A 176 -4.76 -2.03 -22.62
C PHE A 176 -4.29 -1.03 -23.68
N GLN A 177 -3.14 -1.29 -24.31
CA GLN A 177 -2.61 -0.47 -25.39
C GLN A 177 -3.56 -0.48 -26.59
N GLN A 178 -4.04 -1.67 -26.98
CA GLN A 178 -4.98 -1.85 -28.08
C GLN A 178 -6.33 -1.17 -27.78
N PHE A 179 -6.87 -1.35 -26.57
CA PHE A 179 -8.08 -0.66 -26.13
C PHE A 179 -7.94 0.86 -26.19
N LYS A 180 -6.77 1.40 -25.82
CA LYS A 180 -6.49 2.83 -25.91
C LYS A 180 -6.52 3.32 -27.36
N GLU A 181 -5.88 2.60 -28.27
CA GLU A 181 -5.85 2.94 -29.70
C GLU A 181 -7.26 2.89 -30.32
N ASP A 182 -8.03 1.85 -30.03
CA ASP A 182 -9.43 1.70 -30.48
C ASP A 182 -10.30 2.86 -29.97
N ASN A 183 -10.13 3.25 -28.70
CA ASN A 183 -10.86 4.36 -28.10
C ASN A 183 -10.48 5.72 -28.73
N GLU A 184 -9.20 5.96 -29.01
CA GLU A 184 -8.75 7.17 -29.73
C GLU A 184 -9.33 7.23 -31.15
N GLN A 185 -9.37 6.11 -31.86
CA GLN A 185 -9.97 6.02 -33.19
C GLN A 185 -11.49 6.25 -33.15
N TYR A 186 -12.17 5.69 -32.15
CA TYR A 186 -13.61 5.90 -31.94
C TYR A 186 -13.92 7.38 -31.68
N GLN A 187 -13.14 8.04 -30.82
CA GLN A 187 -13.29 9.48 -30.55
C GLN A 187 -13.05 10.34 -31.80
N LYS A 188 -12.01 10.04 -32.60
CA LYS A 188 -11.78 10.74 -33.87
C LYS A 188 -12.96 10.59 -34.83
N SER A 189 -13.50 9.38 -34.94
CA SER A 189 -14.63 9.08 -35.82
C SER A 189 -15.90 9.84 -35.37
N GLN A 190 -16.18 9.89 -34.07
CA GLN A 190 -17.27 10.69 -33.53
C GLN A 190 -17.10 12.18 -33.83
N ASN A 191 -15.91 12.75 -33.59
CA ASN A 191 -15.67 14.17 -33.86
C ASN A 191 -15.81 14.52 -35.34
N GLN A 192 -15.37 13.63 -36.24
CA GLN A 192 -15.57 13.78 -37.67
C GLN A 192 -17.06 13.77 -38.03
N GLN A 193 -17.84 12.83 -37.47
CA GLN A 193 -19.29 12.77 -37.69
C GLN A 193 -20.00 14.03 -37.17
N LEU A 194 -19.66 14.51 -35.97
CA LEU A 194 -20.20 15.76 -35.42
C LEU A 194 -19.89 16.95 -36.33
N THR A 195 -18.66 17.04 -36.83
CA THR A 195 -18.25 18.12 -37.75
C THR A 195 -19.03 18.07 -39.07
N GLN A 196 -19.22 16.87 -39.63
CA GLN A 196 -20.02 16.67 -40.85
C GLN A 196 -21.48 17.05 -40.63
N ILE A 197 -22.08 16.66 -39.51
CA ILE A 197 -23.46 17.00 -39.16
C ILE A 197 -23.61 18.52 -38.99
N SER A 198 -22.68 19.19 -38.31
CA SER A 198 -22.68 20.65 -38.16
C SER A 198 -22.60 21.37 -39.51
N ALA A 199 -21.72 20.93 -40.41
CA ALA A 199 -21.61 21.51 -41.75
C ALA A 199 -22.89 21.30 -42.58
N LEU A 200 -23.54 20.15 -42.45
CA LEU A 200 -24.80 19.85 -43.14
C LEU A 200 -25.94 20.74 -42.60
N LEU A 201 -26.00 20.94 -41.29
CA LEU A 201 -26.96 21.86 -40.66
C LEU A 201 -26.77 23.31 -41.13
N GLU A 202 -25.53 23.80 -41.19
CA GLU A 202 -25.23 25.13 -41.72
C GLU A 202 -25.64 25.28 -43.19
N ALA A 203 -25.36 24.27 -44.02
CA ALA A 203 -25.78 24.26 -45.42
C ALA A 203 -27.31 24.26 -45.58
N LEU A 204 -28.02 23.50 -44.73
CA LEU A 204 -29.48 23.45 -44.71
C LEU A 204 -30.08 24.80 -44.29
N GLU A 205 -29.49 25.45 -43.27
CA GLU A 205 -29.90 26.77 -42.82
C GLU A 205 -29.73 27.83 -43.91
N GLN A 206 -28.59 27.81 -44.62
CA GLN A 206 -28.36 28.70 -45.77
C GLN A 206 -29.36 28.44 -46.89
N ALA A 207 -29.64 27.18 -47.23
CA ALA A 207 -30.62 26.82 -48.24
C ALA A 207 -32.03 27.32 -47.89
N LEU A 208 -32.45 27.17 -46.62
CA LEU A 208 -33.72 27.72 -46.14
C LEU A 208 -33.77 29.24 -46.22
N LYS A 209 -32.67 29.92 -45.88
CA LYS A 209 -32.59 31.39 -45.96
C LYS A 209 -32.70 31.90 -47.39
N VAL A 210 -32.03 31.23 -48.34
CA VAL A 210 -32.14 31.54 -49.78
C VAL A 210 -33.58 31.30 -50.25
N LEU A 211 -34.16 30.13 -49.95
CA LEU A 211 -35.53 29.79 -50.36
C LEU A 211 -36.55 30.81 -49.83
N ASN A 212 -36.40 31.24 -48.58
CA ASN A 212 -37.28 32.24 -47.98
C ASN A 212 -37.11 33.62 -48.65
N THR A 213 -35.87 34.00 -48.96
CA THR A 213 -35.57 35.26 -49.65
C THR A 213 -36.14 35.26 -51.08
N ASP A 214 -35.95 34.18 -51.82
CA ASP A 214 -36.49 34.01 -53.17
C ASP A 214 -38.01 34.05 -53.17
N ASN A 215 -38.65 33.40 -52.19
CA ASN A 215 -40.09 33.43 -52.02
C ASN A 215 -40.61 34.85 -51.72
N GLU A 216 -39.95 35.58 -50.80
CA GLU A 216 -40.31 36.98 -50.51
C GLU A 216 -40.16 37.88 -51.74
N GLN A 217 -39.10 37.70 -52.54
CA GLN A 217 -38.91 38.41 -53.79
C GLN A 217 -39.97 38.05 -54.84
N ALA A 218 -40.33 36.77 -54.98
CA ALA A 218 -41.39 36.33 -55.88
C ALA A 218 -42.75 36.93 -55.49
N HIS A 219 -43.07 36.98 -54.19
CA HIS A 219 -44.27 37.63 -53.69
C HIS A 219 -44.29 39.14 -53.96
N LYS A 220 -43.15 39.83 -53.79
CA LYS A 220 -43.03 41.26 -54.14
C LYS A 220 -43.25 41.50 -55.63
N ARG A 221 -42.57 40.73 -56.49
CA ARG A 221 -42.76 40.80 -57.96
C ARG A 221 -44.21 40.55 -58.36
N LEU A 222 -44.83 39.49 -57.83
CA LEU A 222 -46.23 39.18 -58.11
C LEU A 222 -47.16 40.31 -57.66
N SER A 223 -46.91 40.93 -56.51
CA SER A 223 -47.68 42.08 -56.03
C SER A 223 -47.53 43.30 -56.94
N GLU A 224 -46.31 43.58 -57.40
CA GLU A 224 -46.03 44.66 -58.35
C GLU A 224 -46.68 44.41 -59.72
N GLU A 225 -46.53 43.21 -60.28
CA GLU A 225 -47.21 42.80 -61.52
C GLU A 225 -48.72 42.90 -61.41
N THR A 226 -49.31 42.46 -60.28
CA THR A 226 -50.75 42.58 -60.03
C THR A 226 -51.17 44.04 -59.97
N ARG A 227 -50.40 44.91 -59.29
CA ARG A 227 -50.68 46.36 -59.26
C ARG A 227 -50.61 46.98 -60.64
N HIS A 228 -49.60 46.62 -61.44
CA HIS A 228 -49.46 47.09 -62.82
C HIS A 228 -50.63 46.63 -63.69
N ALA A 229 -51.01 45.35 -63.63
CA ALA A 229 -52.15 44.82 -64.38
C ALA A 229 -53.47 45.51 -63.99
N VAL A 230 -53.71 45.75 -62.70
CA VAL A 230 -54.89 46.49 -62.22
C VAL A 230 -54.88 47.94 -62.71
N ALA A 231 -53.71 48.61 -62.72
CA ALA A 231 -53.59 49.96 -63.23
C ALA A 231 -53.90 50.03 -64.74
N GLN A 232 -53.36 49.09 -65.52
CA GLN A 232 -53.62 48.99 -66.95
C GLN A 232 -55.10 48.71 -67.25
N LEU A 233 -55.74 47.79 -66.53
CA LEU A 233 -57.18 47.53 -66.66
C LEU A 233 -58.04 48.76 -66.32
N ASN A 234 -57.62 49.57 -65.34
CA ASN A 234 -58.32 50.80 -64.98
C ASN A 234 -58.13 51.90 -66.03
N GLU A 235 -56.95 51.98 -66.65
CA GLU A 235 -56.67 52.89 -67.76
C GLU A 235 -57.45 52.49 -69.03
N ASP A 236 -57.48 51.19 -69.35
CA ASP A 236 -58.31 50.63 -70.42
C ASP A 236 -59.81 50.86 -70.14
N GLY A 237 -60.25 50.72 -68.89
CA GLY A 237 -61.61 51.06 -68.45
C GLY A 237 -61.95 52.53 -68.70
N LYS A 238 -61.04 53.46 -68.37
CA LYS A 238 -61.20 54.89 -68.69
C LYS A 238 -61.22 55.17 -70.20
N PHE A 239 -60.43 54.43 -70.99
CA PHE A 239 -60.44 54.55 -72.44
C PHE A 239 -61.79 54.12 -73.04
N ILE A 240 -62.34 53.01 -72.56
CA ILE A 240 -63.68 52.56 -72.96
C ILE A 240 -64.76 53.57 -72.55
N ASP A 241 -64.71 54.11 -71.33
CA ASP A 241 -65.63 55.16 -70.89
C ASP A 241 -65.54 56.41 -71.78
N ASN A 242 -64.33 56.85 -72.13
CA ASN A 242 -64.11 57.97 -73.05
C ASN A 242 -64.64 57.67 -74.47
N ILE A 243 -64.48 56.44 -74.99
CA ILE A 243 -65.06 56.04 -76.28
C ILE A 243 -66.58 56.05 -76.21
N VAL A 244 -67.17 55.51 -75.13
CA VAL A 244 -68.62 55.53 -74.92
C VAL A 244 -69.13 56.97 -74.87
N GLU A 245 -68.39 57.88 -74.22
CA GLU A 245 -68.72 59.30 -74.14
C GLU A 245 -68.62 60.00 -75.51
N ILE A 246 -67.61 59.70 -76.33
CA ILE A 246 -67.47 60.17 -77.72
C ILE A 246 -68.61 59.65 -78.60
N ILE A 247 -68.96 58.36 -78.51
CA ILE A 247 -70.09 57.79 -79.26
C ILE A 247 -71.40 58.46 -78.83
N ARG A 248 -71.57 58.73 -77.53
CA ARG A 248 -72.75 59.42 -76.99
C ARG A 248 -72.80 60.90 -77.41
N PHE A 249 -71.65 61.54 -77.63
CA PHE A 249 -71.51 62.89 -78.19
C PHE A 249 -71.86 62.93 -79.68
N ILE A 250 -71.32 62.01 -80.50
CA ILE A 250 -71.61 61.91 -81.94
C ILE A 250 -73.10 61.60 -82.18
N LYS A 251 -73.74 60.80 -81.31
CA LYS A 251 -75.17 60.50 -81.42
C LYS A 251 -76.09 61.69 -81.06
N LYS A 252 -75.55 62.78 -80.52
CA LYS A 252 -76.29 64.00 -80.15
C LYS A 252 -76.13 65.16 -81.15
N VAL A 253 -75.34 64.99 -82.20
CA VAL A 253 -75.22 65.91 -83.35
C VAL A 253 -75.99 65.32 -84.52
#